data_AF-A0A9D3A2A7-F1
#
_entry.id   AF-A0A9D3A2A7-F1
#
_cell.length_a   1.000
_cell.length_b   1.000
_cell.length_c   1.000
_cell.angle_alpha   90.00
_cell.angle_beta   90.00
_cell.angle_gamma   90.00
#
_symmetry.space_group_name_H-M   'P 1'
#
loop_
_entity.id
_entity.type
_entity.pdbx_description
1 polymer ?
#
loop_
_entity_poly.entity_id
_entity_poly.type
_entity_poly.pdbx_seq_one_letter_code
_entity_poly.pdbx_strand_id
1 'polypeptide(L)'
;MLNENIDSIVASIAENYRTSPEIFFTDPDRHFPNKQAIVKMIKDLRRVMFPSYFGDEAPTGAKPEYFIGEMLLRIEDSLRRELREAFLFRAGKGDEMNQIAPIAYEDVDTRVEEVCTAFMNRLPEVHRILLTDVQAAFDGDPAAQSKEDIIFSYPG
;
A
#
# COMPACT_ATOMS: atom_id res chain seq x y z
N MET A 1 1.68 2.80 44.89
CA MET A 1 2.88 1.98 44.59
C MET A 1 3.08 1.72 43.09
N LEU A 2 2.31 0.88 42.39
CA LEU A 2 2.53 0.68 40.93
C LEU A 2 1.92 1.81 40.08
N ASN A 3 0.70 2.27 40.41
CA ASN A 3 0.03 3.35 39.65
C ASN A 3 0.76 4.71 39.76
N GLU A 4 1.24 5.08 40.96
CA GLU A 4 2.05 6.30 41.14
C GLU A 4 3.38 6.24 40.37
N ASN A 5 3.91 5.03 40.11
CA ASN A 5 5.11 4.83 39.31
C ASN A 5 4.79 4.96 37.81
N ILE A 6 3.63 4.46 37.36
CA ILE A 6 3.16 4.63 35.97
C ILE A 6 2.99 6.11 35.62
N ASP A 7 2.39 6.92 36.49
CA ASP A 7 2.20 8.35 36.21
C ASP A 7 3.54 9.08 35.98
N SER A 8 4.56 8.73 36.78
CA SER A 8 5.92 9.27 36.61
C SER A 8 6.61 8.77 35.33
N ILE A 9 6.44 7.51 34.97
CA ILE A 9 6.95 6.94 33.71
C ILE A 9 6.27 7.61 32.51
N VAL A 10 4.94 7.78 32.54
CA VAL A 10 4.17 8.46 31.49
C VAL A 10 4.65 9.89 31.33
N ALA A 11 4.80 10.64 32.44
CA ALA A 11 5.31 12.01 32.39
C ALA A 11 6.71 12.08 31.77
N SER A 12 7.59 11.15 32.12
CA SER A 12 8.96 11.09 31.60
C SER A 12 8.99 10.76 30.10
N ILE A 13 8.18 9.80 29.64
CA ILE A 13 8.08 9.47 28.21
C ILE A 13 7.43 10.64 27.43
N ALA A 14 6.40 11.27 27.99
CA ALA A 14 5.77 12.44 27.37
C ALA A 14 6.74 13.63 27.29
N GLU A 15 7.67 13.77 28.23
CA GLU A 15 8.76 14.75 28.14
C GLU A 15 9.72 14.40 26.99
N ASN A 16 10.11 13.13 26.84
CA ASN A 16 10.92 12.69 25.71
C ASN A 16 10.24 13.01 24.36
N TYR A 17 8.92 12.84 24.27
CA TYR A 17 8.15 13.17 23.06
C TYR A 17 8.16 14.67 22.76
N ARG A 18 8.13 15.52 23.80
CA ARG A 18 8.16 16.99 23.64
C ARG A 18 9.55 17.53 23.31
N THR A 19 10.61 16.84 23.74
CA THR A 19 12.00 17.31 23.64
C THR A 19 12.80 16.68 22.49
N SER A 20 12.37 15.54 21.96
CA SER A 20 13.08 14.82 20.90
C SER A 20 12.55 15.22 19.52
N PRO A 21 13.35 15.87 18.65
CA PRO A 21 12.93 16.24 17.30
C PRO A 21 12.78 15.04 16.36
N GLU A 22 13.06 13.82 16.79
CA GLU A 22 12.85 12.58 16.03
C GLU A 22 11.51 11.90 16.35
N ILE A 23 10.85 12.29 17.45
CA ILE A 23 9.60 11.67 17.88
C ILE A 23 8.43 12.52 17.41
N PHE A 24 7.66 11.97 16.49
CA PHE A 24 6.62 12.68 15.78
C PHE A 24 5.25 12.28 16.27
N PHE A 25 4.93 12.70 17.49
CA PHE A 25 3.67 12.32 18.13
C PHE A 25 2.61 13.42 18.10
N THR A 26 3.00 14.70 17.98
CA THR A 26 2.10 15.84 18.24
C THR A 26 2.03 16.86 17.09
N ASP A 27 2.61 16.57 15.93
CA ASP A 27 2.64 17.49 14.80
C ASP A 27 1.52 17.13 13.80
N PRO A 28 0.39 17.88 13.78
CA PRO A 28 -0.74 17.59 12.90
C PRO A 28 -0.41 17.84 11.42
N ASP A 29 0.65 18.59 11.13
CA ASP A 29 1.11 18.87 9.76
C ASP A 29 2.06 17.76 9.25
N ARG A 30 2.28 16.72 10.07
CA ARG A 30 3.19 15.63 9.74
C ARG A 30 2.46 14.39 9.28
N HIS A 31 2.34 14.30 7.98
CA HIS A 31 1.69 13.21 7.26
C HIS A 31 2.59 12.00 7.13
N PHE A 32 2.03 10.80 7.24
CA PHE A 32 2.77 9.56 7.02
C PHE A 32 1.84 8.50 6.42
N PRO A 33 2.23 7.89 5.28
CA PRO A 33 1.48 6.77 4.75
C PRO A 33 1.38 5.63 5.77
N ASN A 34 0.19 5.08 5.92
CA ASN A 34 -0.07 3.95 6.79
C ASN A 34 0.45 2.66 6.16
N LYS A 35 1.56 2.16 6.69
CA LYS A 35 2.18 0.91 6.24
C LYS A 35 1.21 -0.28 6.23
N GLN A 36 0.32 -0.40 7.22
CA GLN A 36 -0.64 -1.51 7.29
C GLN A 36 -1.71 -1.40 6.20
N ALA A 37 -2.16 -0.18 5.90
CA ALA A 37 -3.07 0.08 4.78
C ALA A 37 -2.42 -0.28 3.43
N ILE A 38 -1.16 0.12 3.22
CA ILE A 38 -0.40 -0.25 2.00
C ILE A 38 -0.25 -1.77 1.88
N VAL A 39 0.14 -2.45 2.95
CA VAL A 39 0.24 -3.93 2.95
C VAL A 39 -1.10 -4.57 2.62
N LYS A 40 -2.20 -4.06 3.18
CA LYS A 40 -3.54 -4.55 2.87
C LYS A 40 -3.91 -4.32 1.40
N MET A 41 -3.61 -3.13 0.86
CA MET A 41 -3.85 -2.80 -0.54
C MET A 41 -3.09 -3.74 -1.48
N ILE A 42 -1.83 -4.08 -1.18
CA ILE A 42 -1.05 -5.06 -1.95
C ILE A 42 -1.71 -6.46 -1.89
N LYS A 43 -2.21 -6.87 -0.71
CA LYS A 43 -2.96 -8.14 -0.59
C LYS A 43 -4.25 -8.11 -1.40
N ASP A 44 -4.99 -7.01 -1.37
CA ASP A 44 -6.21 -6.83 -2.16
C ASP A 44 -5.92 -6.84 -3.67
N LEU A 45 -4.82 -6.21 -4.12
CA LEU A 45 -4.35 -6.30 -5.51
C LEU A 45 -4.06 -7.75 -5.92
N ARG A 46 -3.33 -8.51 -5.08
CA ARG A 46 -3.06 -9.95 -5.34
C ARG A 46 -4.35 -10.75 -5.48
N ARG A 47 -5.37 -10.47 -4.66
CA ARG A 47 -6.69 -11.12 -4.75
C ARG A 47 -7.42 -10.82 -6.06
N VAL A 48 -7.25 -9.62 -6.63
CA VAL A 48 -7.83 -9.27 -7.94
C VAL A 48 -7.07 -9.94 -9.07
N MET A 49 -5.73 -9.96 -9.01
CA MET A 49 -4.90 -10.56 -10.06
C MET A 49 -5.01 -12.08 -10.10
N PHE A 50 -5.03 -12.72 -8.93
CA PHE A 50 -5.11 -14.17 -8.78
C PHE A 50 -6.16 -14.54 -7.73
N PRO A 51 -7.46 -14.48 -8.08
CA PRO A 51 -8.55 -14.87 -7.18
C PRO A 51 -8.39 -16.31 -6.70
N SER A 52 -8.94 -16.63 -5.53
CA SER A 52 -8.85 -17.95 -4.87
C SER A 52 -7.45 -18.37 -4.37
N TYR A 53 -6.36 -17.81 -4.88
CA TYR A 53 -5.01 -18.07 -4.36
C TYR A 53 -4.69 -17.24 -3.11
N PHE A 54 -5.19 -16.00 -3.06
CA PHE A 54 -4.80 -15.02 -2.03
C PHE A 54 -5.97 -14.51 -1.18
N GLY A 55 -7.13 -15.16 -1.22
CA GLY A 55 -8.30 -14.80 -0.43
C GLY A 55 -9.11 -15.99 0.04
N ASP A 56 -9.83 -15.81 1.16
CA ASP A 56 -10.59 -16.87 1.84
C ASP A 56 -11.90 -17.26 1.12
N GLU A 57 -12.33 -16.46 0.15
CA GLU A 57 -13.60 -16.60 -0.55
C GLU A 57 -13.34 -16.84 -2.04
N ALA A 58 -13.71 -18.02 -2.53
CA ALA A 58 -14.05 -18.13 -3.94
C ALA A 58 -15.34 -17.35 -4.15
N PRO A 59 -15.41 -16.38 -5.09
CA PRO A 59 -16.68 -15.75 -5.47
C PRO A 59 -17.57 -16.80 -6.14
N THR A 60 -18.20 -17.66 -5.33
CA THR A 60 -19.09 -18.71 -5.80
C THR A 60 -20.45 -18.09 -6.07
N GLY A 61 -20.89 -18.16 -7.33
CA GLY A 61 -22.24 -17.76 -7.75
C GLY A 61 -22.43 -16.28 -8.13
N ALA A 62 -21.42 -15.41 -7.95
CA ALA A 62 -21.45 -14.02 -8.44
C ALA A 62 -20.69 -13.87 -9.77
N LYS A 63 -21.08 -12.91 -10.61
CA LYS A 63 -20.32 -12.62 -11.83
C LYS A 63 -18.95 -12.00 -11.46
N PRO A 64 -17.84 -12.40 -12.12
CA PRO A 64 -16.50 -11.90 -11.80
C PRO A 64 -16.38 -10.38 -11.78
N GLU A 65 -17.15 -9.69 -12.63
CA GLU A 65 -17.14 -8.23 -12.76
C GLU A 65 -17.55 -7.52 -11.46
N TYR A 66 -18.47 -8.10 -10.68
CA TYR A 66 -18.87 -7.51 -9.39
C TYR A 66 -17.73 -7.58 -8.38
N PHE A 67 -17.10 -8.75 -8.25
CA PHE A 67 -15.96 -8.93 -7.36
C PHE A 67 -14.80 -8.01 -7.75
N ILE A 68 -14.45 -7.97 -9.05
CA ILE A 68 -13.38 -7.11 -9.55
C ILE A 68 -13.72 -5.63 -9.28
N GLY A 69 -14.94 -5.19 -9.60
CA GLY A 69 -15.38 -3.82 -9.39
C GLY A 69 -15.28 -3.38 -7.92
N GLU A 70 -15.84 -4.16 -6.99
CA GLU A 70 -15.79 -3.84 -5.56
C GLU A 70 -14.37 -3.79 -5.01
N MET A 71 -13.53 -4.75 -5.41
CA MET A 71 -12.14 -4.78 -4.97
C MET A 71 -11.34 -3.60 -5.52
N LEU A 72 -11.53 -3.24 -6.80
CA LEU A 72 -10.85 -2.10 -7.40
C LEU A 72 -11.28 -0.76 -6.78
N LEU A 73 -12.57 -0.58 -6.45
CA LEU A 73 -13.04 0.61 -5.73
C LEU A 73 -12.39 0.74 -4.35
N ARG A 74 -12.27 -0.38 -3.61
CA ARG A 74 -11.59 -0.39 -2.31
C ARG A 74 -10.09 -0.07 -2.42
N ILE A 75 -9.43 -0.65 -3.43
CA ILE A 75 -8.01 -0.40 -3.69
C ILE A 75 -7.79 1.07 -4.03
N GLU A 76 -8.63 1.63 -4.90
CA GLU A 76 -8.57 3.02 -5.34
C GLU A 76 -8.77 4.02 -4.17
N ASP A 77 -9.79 3.81 -3.32
CA ASP A 77 -10.00 4.63 -2.12
C ASP A 77 -8.78 4.61 -1.20
N SER A 78 -8.27 3.42 -0.92
CA SER A 78 -7.07 3.27 -0.08
C SER A 78 -5.85 3.93 -0.75
N LEU A 79 -5.66 3.75 -2.05
CA LEU A 79 -4.56 4.32 -2.80
C LEU A 79 -4.58 5.85 -2.75
N ARG A 80 -5.74 6.49 -2.98
CA ARG A 80 -5.87 7.95 -2.91
C ARG A 80 -5.46 8.47 -1.53
N ARG A 81 -5.96 7.85 -0.46
CA ARG A 81 -5.62 8.24 0.92
C ARG A 81 -4.12 8.15 1.17
N GLU A 82 -3.50 7.01 0.84
CA GLU A 82 -2.07 6.81 1.10
C GLU A 82 -1.17 7.69 0.20
N LEU A 83 -1.58 7.95 -1.04
CA LEU A 83 -0.90 8.90 -1.94
C LEU A 83 -0.95 10.32 -1.36
N ARG A 84 -2.11 10.73 -0.83
CA ARG A 84 -2.28 12.06 -0.23
C ARG A 84 -1.34 12.24 0.96
N GLU A 85 -1.28 11.26 1.87
CA GLU A 85 -0.33 11.28 2.99
C GLU A 85 1.13 11.29 2.50
N ALA A 86 1.46 10.54 1.45
CA ALA A 86 2.81 10.50 0.89
C ALA A 86 3.22 11.85 0.26
N PHE A 87 2.30 12.50 -0.46
CA PHE A 87 2.56 13.80 -1.06
C PHE A 87 2.62 14.91 -0.03
N LEU A 88 1.74 14.92 0.98
CA LEU A 88 1.80 15.90 2.07
C LEU A 88 3.04 15.72 2.94
N PHE A 89 3.51 14.49 3.15
CA PHE A 89 4.78 14.25 3.83
C PHE A 89 5.97 14.93 3.12
N ARG A 90 5.89 15.07 1.80
CA ARG A 90 6.89 15.74 0.95
C ARG A 90 6.53 17.18 0.60
N ALA A 91 5.32 17.64 0.90
CA ALA A 91 4.89 19.00 0.58
C ALA A 91 5.72 20.00 1.39
N GLY A 92 6.23 21.04 0.71
CA GLY A 92 7.13 22.02 1.34
C GLY A 92 8.54 21.52 1.70
N LYS A 93 8.84 20.23 1.55
CA LYS A 93 10.17 19.64 1.75
C LYS A 93 10.62 19.00 0.43
N GLY A 94 11.41 19.74 -0.35
CA GLY A 94 12.06 19.17 -1.53
C GLY A 94 12.87 17.93 -1.15
N ASP A 95 12.93 16.95 -2.03
CA ASP A 95 13.84 15.82 -1.88
C ASP A 95 15.11 16.14 -2.68
N GLU A 96 16.06 16.84 -2.04
CA GLU A 96 17.33 17.21 -2.67
C GLU A 96 18.11 15.98 -3.15
N MET A 97 17.93 14.84 -2.48
CA MET A 97 18.63 13.59 -2.79
C MET A 97 18.05 12.90 -4.04
N ASN A 98 16.75 13.00 -4.26
CA ASN A 98 16.07 12.44 -5.44
C ASN A 98 15.76 13.48 -6.54
N GLN A 99 16.21 14.74 -6.38
CA GLN A 99 15.94 15.85 -7.30
C GLN A 99 14.44 16.07 -7.58
N ILE A 100 13.59 15.82 -6.58
CA ILE A 100 12.15 16.01 -6.70
C ILE A 100 11.82 17.39 -6.15
N ALA A 101 11.30 18.26 -7.03
CA ALA A 101 10.82 19.57 -6.64
C ALA A 101 9.72 19.44 -5.56
N PRO A 102 9.66 20.34 -4.57
CA PRO A 102 8.58 20.35 -3.59
C PRO A 102 7.24 20.46 -4.31
N ILE A 103 6.27 19.63 -3.91
CA ILE A 103 4.89 19.78 -4.36
C ILE A 103 4.27 20.90 -3.54
N ALA A 104 3.66 21.87 -4.22
CA ALA A 104 2.87 22.90 -3.54
C ALA A 104 1.64 22.24 -2.91
N TYR A 105 1.26 22.65 -1.71
CA TYR A 105 0.12 22.06 -1.00
C TYR A 105 -1.18 22.10 -1.82
N GLU A 106 -1.36 23.13 -2.64
CA GLU A 106 -2.51 23.30 -3.55
C GLU A 106 -2.56 22.30 -4.71
N ASP A 107 -1.43 21.72 -5.08
CA ASP A 107 -1.33 20.75 -6.19
C ASP A 107 -1.48 19.29 -5.74
N VAL A 108 -1.52 19.03 -4.43
CA VAL A 108 -1.54 17.67 -3.88
C VAL A 108 -2.71 16.86 -4.42
N ASP A 109 -3.93 17.39 -4.36
CA ASP A 109 -5.12 16.63 -4.73
C ASP A 109 -5.14 16.34 -6.25
N THR A 110 -4.69 17.29 -7.07
CA THR A 110 -4.47 17.07 -8.52
C THR A 110 -3.48 15.93 -8.74
N ARG A 111 -2.35 15.94 -8.02
CA ARG A 111 -1.31 14.92 -8.18
C ARG A 111 -1.77 13.54 -7.70
N VAL A 112 -2.56 13.48 -6.63
CA VAL A 112 -3.19 12.24 -6.17
C VAL A 112 -4.07 11.66 -7.27
N GLU A 113 -4.92 12.46 -7.89
CA GLU A 113 -5.84 11.98 -8.92
C GLU A 113 -5.12 11.51 -10.18
N GLU A 114 -4.12 12.26 -10.64
CA GLU A 114 -3.27 11.87 -11.78
C GLU A 114 -2.61 10.51 -11.56
N VAL A 115 -1.95 10.33 -10.42
CA VAL A 115 -1.20 9.11 -10.11
C VAL A 115 -2.13 7.95 -9.84
N CYS A 116 -3.23 8.16 -9.12
CA CYS A 116 -4.24 7.14 -8.86
C CYS A 116 -4.85 6.64 -10.18
N THR A 117 -5.29 7.55 -11.05
CA THR A 117 -5.84 7.21 -12.37
C THR A 117 -4.84 6.45 -13.23
N ALA A 118 -3.59 6.93 -13.31
CA ALA A 118 -2.54 6.27 -14.07
C ALA A 118 -2.25 4.85 -13.54
N PHE A 119 -2.22 4.68 -12.22
CA PHE A 119 -2.01 3.38 -11.57
C PHE A 119 -3.15 2.41 -11.91
N MET A 120 -4.40 2.81 -11.69
CA MET A 120 -5.59 1.97 -11.90
C MET A 120 -5.72 1.55 -13.38
N ASN A 121 -5.49 2.48 -14.30
CA ASN A 121 -5.53 2.20 -15.75
C ASN A 121 -4.45 1.22 -16.21
N ARG A 122 -3.37 1.06 -15.44
CA ARG A 122 -2.26 0.15 -15.78
C ARG A 122 -2.51 -1.29 -15.31
N LEU A 123 -3.44 -1.50 -14.36
CA LEU A 123 -3.69 -2.82 -13.76
C LEU A 123 -3.99 -3.93 -14.77
N PRO A 124 -4.80 -3.73 -15.85
CA PRO A 124 -5.03 -4.79 -16.84
C PRO A 124 -3.76 -5.26 -17.53
N GLU A 125 -2.85 -4.34 -17.84
CA GLU A 125 -1.58 -4.68 -18.49
C GLU A 125 -0.60 -5.33 -17.51
N VAL A 126 -0.57 -4.87 -16.24
CA VAL A 126 0.20 -5.55 -15.19
C VAL A 126 -0.28 -6.99 -15.04
N HIS A 127 -1.59 -7.23 -15.04
CA HIS A 127 -2.14 -8.59 -15.00
C HIS A 127 -1.63 -9.43 -16.18
N ARG A 128 -1.63 -8.88 -17.40
CA ARG A 128 -1.12 -9.58 -18.59
C ARG A 128 0.36 -9.96 -18.43
N ILE A 129 1.18 -9.07 -17.88
CA ILE A 129 2.61 -9.33 -17.63
C ILE A 129 2.77 -10.42 -16.56
N LEU A 130 2.02 -10.35 -15.46
CA LEU A 130 2.07 -11.38 -14.41
C LEU A 130 1.72 -12.78 -14.94
N LEU A 131 0.78 -12.88 -15.89
CA LEU A 131 0.49 -14.17 -16.55
C LEU A 131 1.66 -14.69 -17.38
N THR A 132 2.46 -13.80 -17.98
CA THR A 132 3.70 -14.19 -18.67
C THR A 132 4.79 -14.60 -17.69
N ASP A 133 4.87 -13.96 -16.53
CA ASP A 133 5.83 -14.32 -15.47
C ASP A 133 5.53 -15.71 -14.89
N VAL A 134 4.24 -16.03 -14.68
CA VAL A 134 3.81 -17.38 -14.27
C VAL A 134 4.21 -18.43 -15.29
N GLN A 135 4.03 -18.15 -16.59
CA GLN A 135 4.47 -19.05 -17.66
C GLN A 135 5.99 -19.22 -17.67
N ALA A 136 6.74 -18.12 -17.56
CA ALA A 136 8.20 -18.14 -17.57
C ALA A 136 8.77 -18.90 -16.36
N ALA A 137 8.20 -18.73 -15.17
CA ALA A 137 8.59 -19.48 -13.98
C ALA A 137 8.31 -20.98 -14.13
N PHE A 138 7.17 -21.35 -14.72
CA PHE A 138 6.85 -22.75 -15.02
C PHE A 138 7.81 -23.35 -16.05
N ASP A 139 8.10 -22.64 -17.14
CA ASP A 139 9.03 -23.11 -18.18
C ASP A 139 10.49 -23.17 -17.68
N GLY A 140 10.83 -22.31 -16.72
CA GLY A 140 12.17 -22.17 -16.16
C GLY A 140 12.52 -23.17 -15.06
N ASP A 141 11.54 -23.82 -14.43
CA ASP A 141 11.75 -24.85 -13.40
C ASP A 141 11.19 -26.21 -13.84
N PRO A 142 12.06 -27.16 -14.31
CA PRO A 142 11.65 -28.51 -14.65
C PRO A 142 11.01 -29.32 -13.51
N ALA A 143 11.16 -28.89 -12.25
CA ALA A 143 10.54 -29.51 -11.09
C ALA A 143 9.13 -28.96 -10.79
N ALA A 144 8.75 -27.82 -11.38
CA ALA A 144 7.40 -27.28 -11.26
C ALA A 144 6.37 -28.26 -11.83
N GLN A 145 5.41 -28.67 -11.00
CA GLN A 145 4.38 -29.63 -11.41
C GLN A 145 3.19 -28.94 -12.09
N SER A 146 2.96 -27.66 -11.79
CA SER A 146 1.83 -26.89 -12.29
C SER A 146 2.08 -25.39 -12.18
N LYS A 147 1.28 -24.57 -12.88
CA LYS A 147 1.32 -23.10 -12.75
C LYS A 147 0.67 -22.63 -11.46
N GLU A 148 -0.26 -23.43 -10.96
CA GLU A 148 -0.94 -23.23 -9.68
C GLU A 148 0.07 -23.28 -8.52
N ASP A 149 1.03 -24.21 -8.57
CA ASP A 149 2.13 -24.27 -7.61
C ASP A 149 3.05 -23.04 -7.68
N ILE A 150 3.30 -22.52 -8.89
CA ILE A 150 4.03 -21.27 -9.10
C ILE A 150 3.30 -20.13 -8.36
N ILE A 151 2.02 -19.92 -8.66
CA ILE A 151 1.24 -18.82 -8.07
C ILE A 151 1.13 -18.98 -6.55
N PHE A 152 0.96 -20.21 -6.05
CA PHE A 152 0.72 -20.46 -4.64
C PHE A 152 1.99 -20.35 -3.77
N SER A 153 3.13 -20.85 -4.26
CA SER A 153 4.29 -21.11 -3.39
C SER A 153 5.58 -20.40 -3.79
N TYR A 154 5.72 -19.91 -5.03
CA TYR A 154 6.99 -19.34 -5.45
C TYR A 154 7.17 -17.95 -4.82
N PRO A 155 8.35 -17.66 -4.23
CA PRO A 155 8.61 -16.39 -3.55
C PRO A 155 9.01 -15.26 -4.52
N GLY A 156 9.24 -15.59 -5.80
CA GLY A 156 9.71 -14.70 -6.85
C GLY A 156 8.70 -13.66 -7.30
#